data_AF-A0A2T3W5U1-F1
#
_entry.id   AF-A0A2T3W5U1-F1
#
_cell.length_a   1.000
_cell.length_b   1.000
_cell.length_c   1.000
_cell.angle_alpha   90.00
_cell.angle_beta   90.00
_cell.angle_gamma   90.00
#
_symmetry.space_group_name_H-M   'P 1'
#
loop_
_entity.id
_entity.type
_entity.pdbx_description
1 polymer ?
#
loop_
_entity_poly.entity_id
_entity_poly.type
_entity_poly.pdbx_seq_one_letter_code
_entity_poly.pdbx_strand_id
1 'polypeptide(L)'
;MILTLSALLCSCQGTFTAHNERRAAQLKHDNALYYRTQCIEALERARAVSARQELPAALSGQSCQSPALGDYALRADLAGTVKTSVITLDPGRLSDYTLVVTGLNGQTYDYVDRGDAEAQAEQAGTFEATPPDVVTPAESGEASEPTVDETSP
;
A
#
# COMPACT_ATOMS: atom_id res chain seq x y z
N MET A 1 38.22 -16.71 35.60
CA MET A 1 36.86 -16.29 35.16
C MET A 1 36.99 -15.15 34.15
N ILE A 2 37.13 -15.46 32.86
CA ILE A 2 37.09 -14.49 31.76
C ILE A 2 36.35 -15.20 30.61
N LEU A 3 35.04 -15.38 30.72
CA LEU A 3 34.25 -16.07 29.69
C LEU A 3 32.82 -15.52 29.53
N THR A 4 32.41 -14.56 30.35
CA THR A 4 31.05 -13.98 30.31
C THR A 4 30.95 -12.67 29.53
N LEU A 5 32.08 -12.02 29.19
CA LEU A 5 32.07 -10.71 28.53
C LEU A 5 31.81 -10.80 27.00
N SER A 6 32.13 -11.92 26.36
CA SER A 6 31.97 -12.09 24.91
C SER A 6 30.52 -12.37 24.49
N ALA A 7 29.69 -12.92 25.38
CA ALA A 7 28.30 -13.28 25.07
C ALA A 7 27.35 -12.07 25.04
N LEU A 8 27.63 -11.01 25.82
CA LEU A 8 26.82 -9.78 25.82
C LEU A 8 27.05 -8.89 24.59
N LEU A 9 28.21 -9.02 23.92
CA LEU A 9 28.54 -8.22 22.73
C LEU A 9 27.90 -8.80 21.46
N CYS A 10 27.75 -10.12 21.36
CA CYS A 10 27.04 -10.77 20.24
C CYS A 10 25.53 -10.52 20.28
N SER A 11 24.90 -10.46 21.46
CA SER A 11 23.46 -10.20 21.60
C SER A 11 23.06 -8.75 21.30
N CYS A 12 23.97 -7.78 21.48
CA CYS A 12 23.74 -6.38 21.07
C CYS A 12 23.79 -6.19 19.56
N GLN A 13 24.67 -6.91 18.85
CA GLN A 13 24.71 -6.83 17.38
C GLN A 13 23.47 -7.47 16.75
N GLY A 14 23.00 -8.61 17.26
CA GLY A 14 21.77 -9.25 16.78
C GLY A 14 20.52 -8.38 16.97
N THR A 15 20.38 -7.73 18.13
CA THR A 15 19.22 -6.86 18.41
C THR A 15 19.25 -5.56 17.63
N PHE A 16 20.43 -4.95 17.43
CA PHE A 16 20.58 -3.76 16.61
C PHE A 16 20.29 -4.03 15.12
N THR A 17 20.81 -5.13 14.57
CA THR A 17 20.52 -5.55 13.20
C THR A 17 19.03 -5.83 13.01
N ALA A 18 18.41 -6.62 13.89
CA ALA A 18 16.98 -6.91 13.83
C ALA A 18 16.10 -5.66 14.01
N HIS A 19 16.54 -4.67 14.78
CA HIS A 19 15.85 -3.38 14.91
C HIS A 19 15.96 -2.57 13.61
N ASN A 20 17.14 -2.50 13.00
CA ASN A 20 17.34 -1.77 11.75
C ASN A 20 16.60 -2.40 10.57
N GLU A 21 16.54 -3.73 10.50
CA GLU A 21 15.76 -4.46 9.50
C GLU A 21 14.27 -4.16 9.65
N ARG A 22 13.74 -4.21 10.88
CA ARG A 22 12.34 -3.82 11.17
C ARG A 22 12.07 -2.37 10.78
N ARG A 23 12.95 -1.44 11.13
CA ARG A 23 12.82 -0.03 10.75
C ARG A 23 12.86 0.16 9.23
N ALA A 24 13.73 -0.56 8.53
CA ALA A 24 13.81 -0.50 7.08
C ALA A 24 12.55 -1.07 6.41
N ALA A 25 11.98 -2.15 6.95
CA ALA A 25 10.72 -2.71 6.49
C ALA A 25 9.54 -1.74 6.72
N GLN A 26 9.47 -1.14 7.92
CA GLN A 26 8.44 -0.14 8.24
C GLN A 26 8.53 1.07 7.31
N LEU A 27 9.75 1.57 7.05
CA LEU A 27 9.93 2.70 6.14
C LEU A 27 9.43 2.40 4.72
N LYS A 28 9.63 1.18 4.21
CA LYS A 28 9.09 0.76 2.90
C LYS A 28 7.56 0.74 2.89
N HIS A 29 6.95 0.30 4.00
CA HIS A 29 5.51 0.30 4.17
C HIS A 29 4.96 1.74 4.21
N ASP A 30 5.53 2.59 5.06
CA ASP A 30 5.11 3.99 5.22
C ASP A 30 5.26 4.78 3.92
N ASN A 31 6.36 4.56 3.19
CA ASN A 31 6.59 5.16 1.89
C ASN A 31 5.54 4.75 0.85
N ALA A 32 5.11 3.48 0.85
CA ALA A 32 4.07 3.02 -0.06
C ALA A 32 2.71 3.63 0.26
N LEU A 33 2.36 3.76 1.55
CA LEU A 33 1.15 4.47 1.99
C LEU A 33 1.20 5.95 1.62
N TYR A 34 2.33 6.61 1.87
CA TYR A 34 2.52 8.01 1.53
C TYR A 34 2.41 8.26 0.03
N TYR A 35 3.08 7.43 -0.79
CA TYR A 35 2.96 7.47 -2.24
C TYR A 35 1.49 7.33 -2.69
N ARG A 36 0.76 6.36 -2.13
CA ARG A 36 -0.65 6.13 -2.43
C ARG A 36 -1.49 7.38 -2.13
N THR A 37 -1.33 7.97 -0.95
CA THR A 37 -2.04 9.20 -0.56
C THR A 37 -1.73 10.36 -1.52
N GLN A 38 -0.46 10.57 -1.86
CA GLN A 38 -0.09 11.64 -2.79
C GLN A 38 -0.66 11.41 -4.21
N CYS A 39 -0.75 10.15 -4.64
CA CYS A 39 -1.37 9.82 -5.91
C CYS A 39 -2.88 10.10 -5.92
N ILE A 40 -3.59 9.74 -4.84
CA ILE A 40 -5.01 10.07 -4.66
C ILE A 40 -5.21 11.58 -4.72
N GLU A 41 -4.43 12.35 -3.97
CA GLU A 41 -4.51 13.83 -4.00
C GLU A 41 -4.27 14.40 -5.41
N ALA A 42 -3.32 13.84 -6.16
CA ALA A 42 -3.06 14.25 -7.54
C ALA A 42 -4.26 13.96 -8.47
N LEU A 43 -4.86 12.77 -8.33
CA LEU A 43 -6.05 12.37 -9.09
C LEU A 43 -7.24 13.28 -8.76
N GLU A 44 -7.51 13.54 -7.49
CA GLU A 44 -8.60 14.44 -7.09
C GLU A 44 -8.40 15.88 -7.59
N ARG A 45 -7.16 16.39 -7.54
CA ARG A 45 -6.86 17.72 -8.11
C ARG A 45 -7.05 17.75 -9.62
N ALA A 46 -6.61 16.70 -10.32
CA ALA A 46 -6.81 16.58 -11.77
C ALA A 46 -8.30 16.52 -12.13
N ARG A 47 -9.10 15.76 -11.36
CA ARG A 47 -10.56 15.69 -11.49
C ARG A 47 -11.21 17.05 -11.28
N ALA A 48 -10.88 17.72 -10.17
CA ALA A 48 -11.50 18.98 -9.75
C ALA A 48 -11.32 20.13 -10.76
N VAL A 49 -10.20 20.14 -11.50
CA VAL A 49 -9.96 21.16 -12.55
C VAL A 49 -10.49 20.75 -13.92
N SER A 50 -10.93 19.51 -14.09
CA SER A 50 -11.52 19.06 -15.35
C SER A 50 -12.92 19.66 -15.52
N ALA A 51 -13.25 20.10 -16.73
CA ALA A 51 -14.55 20.71 -17.02
C ALA A 51 -15.74 19.76 -16.82
N ARG A 52 -15.49 18.44 -16.83
CA ARG A 52 -16.49 17.38 -16.64
C ARG A 52 -16.45 16.75 -15.25
N GLN A 53 -15.52 17.16 -14.39
CA GLN A 53 -15.22 16.48 -13.11
C GLN A 53 -14.90 14.99 -13.31
N GLU A 54 -14.22 14.67 -14.40
CA GLU A 54 -13.86 13.31 -14.81
C GLU A 54 -12.34 13.21 -14.97
N LEU A 55 -11.79 12.03 -14.65
CA LEU A 55 -10.40 11.72 -14.94
C LEU A 55 -10.19 11.43 -16.43
N PRO A 56 -9.09 11.90 -17.05
CA PRO A 56 -8.76 11.55 -18.43
C PRO A 56 -8.68 10.02 -18.63
N ALA A 57 -9.42 9.49 -19.61
CA ALA A 57 -9.44 8.05 -19.93
C ALA A 57 -8.04 7.45 -20.16
N ALA A 58 -7.11 8.26 -20.66
CA ALA A 58 -5.71 7.91 -20.88
C ALA A 58 -4.94 7.53 -19.59
N LEU A 59 -5.49 7.82 -18.40
CA LEU A 59 -4.91 7.41 -17.11
C LEU A 59 -5.12 5.94 -16.79
N SER A 60 -6.12 5.29 -17.38
CA SER A 60 -6.38 3.87 -17.10
C SER A 60 -5.21 3.01 -17.59
N GLY A 61 -4.71 2.13 -16.71
CA GLY A 61 -3.50 1.34 -16.90
C GLY A 61 -2.18 2.09 -16.69
N GLN A 62 -2.22 3.39 -16.33
CA GLN A 62 -1.02 4.20 -16.14
C GLN A 62 -0.63 4.33 -14.67
N SER A 63 0.60 4.76 -14.43
CA SER A 63 1.10 5.06 -13.09
C SER A 63 0.84 6.52 -12.70
N CYS A 64 1.03 6.86 -11.42
CA CYS A 64 0.82 8.21 -10.92
C CYS A 64 1.87 9.24 -11.40
N GLN A 65 2.90 8.79 -12.13
CA GLN A 65 3.86 9.65 -12.84
C GLN A 65 3.44 9.91 -14.29
N SER A 66 2.27 9.42 -14.71
CA SER A 66 1.81 9.54 -16.09
C SER A 66 1.71 11.01 -16.49
N PRO A 67 2.20 11.39 -17.68
CA PRO A 67 2.00 12.73 -18.20
C PRO A 67 0.52 13.08 -18.42
N ALA A 68 -0.38 12.08 -18.44
CA ALA A 68 -1.82 12.31 -18.47
C ALA A 68 -2.37 13.00 -17.20
N LEU A 69 -1.61 13.03 -16.09
CA LEU A 69 -1.91 13.85 -14.90
C LEU A 69 -1.43 15.30 -15.03
N GLY A 70 -0.71 15.65 -16.10
CA GLY A 70 -0.15 16.98 -16.30
C GLY A 70 0.74 17.41 -15.13
N ASP A 71 0.49 18.62 -14.62
CA ASP A 71 1.26 19.20 -13.50
C ASP A 71 1.07 18.46 -12.17
N TYR A 72 0.07 17.58 -12.07
CA TYR A 72 -0.17 16.76 -10.88
C TYR A 72 0.57 15.42 -10.92
N ALA A 73 1.26 15.09 -12.01
CA ALA A 73 2.06 13.87 -12.10
C ALA A 73 3.08 13.81 -10.96
N LEU A 74 3.11 12.68 -10.24
CA LEU A 74 4.07 12.48 -9.16
C LEU A 74 5.49 12.47 -9.71
N ARG A 75 6.36 13.12 -8.95
CA ARG A 75 7.78 13.24 -9.29
C ARG A 75 8.51 11.90 -9.18
N ALA A 76 9.58 11.76 -9.96
CA ALA A 76 10.37 10.53 -10.06
C ALA A 76 11.06 10.10 -8.75
N ASP A 77 11.34 11.04 -7.83
CA ASP A 77 11.90 10.76 -6.51
C ASP A 77 10.88 10.02 -5.63
N LEU A 78 9.62 10.48 -5.62
CA LEU A 78 8.53 9.80 -4.91
C LEU A 78 8.20 8.45 -5.56
N ALA A 79 8.21 8.37 -6.89
CA ALA A 79 8.11 7.10 -7.60
C ALA A 79 9.16 6.06 -7.22
N GLY A 80 10.38 6.50 -6.93
CA GLY A 80 11.48 5.63 -6.53
C GLY A 80 11.26 4.92 -5.18
N THR A 81 10.22 5.30 -4.41
CA THR A 81 9.91 4.69 -3.11
C THR A 81 8.94 3.51 -3.20
N VAL A 82 8.41 3.22 -4.38
CA VAL A 82 7.51 2.09 -4.67
C VAL A 82 8.02 1.27 -5.85
N LYS A 83 7.52 0.04 -6.01
CA LYS A 83 7.89 -0.84 -7.13
C LYS A 83 7.09 -0.47 -8.37
N THR A 84 5.77 -0.35 -8.23
CA THR A 84 4.83 -0.01 -9.30
C THR A 84 3.60 0.69 -8.73
N SER A 85 2.87 1.41 -9.58
CA SER A 85 1.52 1.87 -9.29
C SER A 85 0.69 1.81 -10.57
N VAL A 86 -0.57 1.40 -10.47
CA VAL A 86 -1.50 1.32 -11.61
C VAL A 86 -2.82 1.96 -11.20
N ILE A 87 -3.28 2.89 -12.03
CA ILE A 87 -4.59 3.53 -11.96
C ILE A 87 -5.52 2.77 -12.91
N THR A 88 -6.69 2.37 -12.45
CA THR A 88 -7.74 1.78 -13.28
C THR A 88 -8.97 2.64 -13.18
N LEU A 89 -9.49 3.12 -14.31
CA LEU A 89 -10.74 3.87 -14.35
C LEU A 89 -11.90 2.91 -14.62
N ASP A 90 -12.98 3.03 -13.85
CA ASP A 90 -14.21 2.25 -14.07
C ASP A 90 -15.35 3.19 -14.48
N PRO A 91 -15.68 3.29 -15.78
CA PRO A 91 -16.74 4.17 -16.26
C PRO A 91 -18.15 3.67 -15.92
N GLY A 92 -18.29 2.45 -15.38
CA GLY A 92 -19.58 1.81 -15.09
C GLY A 92 -19.97 1.79 -13.62
N ARG A 93 -19.13 2.30 -12.71
CA ARG A 93 -19.37 2.28 -11.26
C ARG A 93 -19.39 3.69 -10.70
N LEU A 94 -20.03 3.84 -9.53
CA LEU A 94 -19.96 5.05 -8.70
C LEU A 94 -18.53 5.36 -8.25
N SER A 95 -17.66 4.34 -8.26
CA SER A 95 -16.22 4.47 -8.07
C SER A 95 -15.53 4.87 -9.36
N ASP A 96 -15.15 6.14 -9.49
CA ASP A 96 -14.50 6.67 -10.69
C ASP A 96 -13.11 6.06 -10.97
N TYR A 97 -12.39 5.58 -9.95
CA TYR A 97 -11.12 4.89 -10.13
C TYR A 97 -10.72 3.94 -8.98
N THR A 98 -9.83 3.01 -9.32
CA THR A 98 -9.05 2.19 -8.38
C THR A 98 -7.57 2.51 -8.57
N LEU A 99 -6.83 2.59 -7.47
CA LEU A 99 -5.39 2.74 -7.45
C LEU A 99 -4.77 1.52 -6.75
N VAL A 100 -3.84 0.86 -7.43
CA VAL A 100 -3.07 -0.26 -6.88
C VAL A 100 -1.60 0.14 -6.82
N VAL A 101 -1.02 0.14 -5.62
CA VAL A 101 0.41 0.44 -5.39
C VAL A 101 1.11 -0.81 -4.89
N THR A 102 2.21 -1.21 -5.53
CA THR A 102 3.09 -2.27 -5.02
C THR A 102 4.31 -1.62 -4.38
N GLY A 103 4.48 -1.81 -3.07
CA GLY A 103 5.62 -1.27 -2.32
C GLY A 103 6.93 -2.01 -2.59
N LEU A 104 8.05 -1.41 -2.20
CA LEU A 104 9.38 -2.06 -2.25
C LEU A 104 9.54 -3.21 -1.25
N ASN A 105 8.57 -3.38 -0.35
CA ASN A 105 8.41 -4.54 0.51
C ASN A 105 7.66 -5.70 -0.17
N GLY A 106 7.18 -5.54 -1.41
CA GLY A 106 6.43 -6.55 -2.14
C GLY A 106 4.94 -6.64 -1.78
N GLN A 107 4.48 -5.83 -0.82
CA GLN A 107 3.06 -5.76 -0.46
C GLN A 107 2.29 -4.84 -1.42
N THR A 108 1.00 -5.12 -1.58
CA THR A 108 0.08 -4.31 -2.37
C THR A 108 -0.78 -3.45 -1.46
N TYR A 109 -0.98 -2.20 -1.87
CA TYR A 109 -1.78 -1.19 -1.19
C TYR A 109 -2.78 -0.65 -2.20
N ASP A 110 -4.02 -1.09 -2.06
CA ASP A 110 -5.13 -0.70 -2.89
C ASP A 110 -5.85 0.52 -2.30
N TYR A 111 -6.55 1.23 -3.18
CA TYR A 111 -7.52 2.24 -2.87
C TYR A 111 -8.60 2.20 -3.94
N VAL A 112 -9.85 2.22 -3.52
CA VAL A 112 -11.00 2.33 -4.40
C VAL A 112 -11.68 3.65 -4.04
N ASP A 113 -11.75 4.58 -4.99
CA ASP A 113 -12.57 5.77 -4.84
C ASP A 113 -14.02 5.30 -4.78
N ARG A 114 -14.78 5.66 -3.76
CA ARG A 114 -16.15 5.18 -3.57
C ARG A 114 -17.19 6.15 -4.19
N GLY A 115 -16.72 7.30 -4.70
CA GLY A 115 -17.53 8.34 -5.32
C GLY A 115 -18.41 9.12 -4.33
N ASP A 116 -19.14 10.11 -4.88
CA ASP A 116 -19.99 11.03 -4.11
C ASP A 116 -21.16 10.35 -3.38
N ALA A 117 -21.62 9.20 -3.87
CA ALA A 117 -22.77 8.49 -3.31
C ALA A 117 -22.46 7.81 -1.97
N GLU A 118 -21.28 7.18 -1.84
CA GLU A 118 -20.84 6.60 -0.56
C GLU A 118 -20.33 7.70 0.39
N ALA A 119 -19.73 8.78 -0.12
CA ALA A 119 -19.43 9.97 0.69
C ALA A 119 -20.70 10.61 1.28
N GLN A 120 -21.80 10.67 0.50
CA GLN A 120 -23.12 11.03 1.01
C GLN A 120 -23.67 9.99 1.99
N ALA A 121 -23.47 8.70 1.76
CA ALA A 121 -23.89 7.64 2.68
C ALA A 121 -23.13 7.69 4.01
N GLU A 122 -21.85 8.04 4.01
CA GLU A 122 -21.05 8.30 5.22
C GLU A 122 -21.55 9.53 5.96
N GLN A 123 -21.84 10.64 5.26
CA GLN A 123 -22.46 11.83 5.87
C GLN A 123 -23.88 11.57 6.40
N ALA A 124 -24.63 10.68 5.75
CA ALA A 124 -25.95 10.24 6.18
C ALA A 124 -25.92 9.18 7.29
N GLY A 125 -24.73 8.65 7.64
CA GLY A 125 -24.56 7.61 8.65
C GLY A 125 -25.10 6.23 8.23
N THR A 126 -25.31 6.00 6.94
CA THR A 126 -25.86 4.76 6.36
C THR A 126 -24.80 3.90 5.66
N PHE A 127 -23.53 4.23 5.84
CA PHE A 127 -22.42 3.55 5.18
C PHE A 127 -22.12 2.19 5.83
N GLU A 128 -22.11 1.13 5.01
CA GLU A 128 -21.57 -0.19 5.36
C GLU A 128 -20.27 -0.43 4.60
N ALA A 129 -19.14 -0.42 5.31
CA ALA A 129 -17.83 -0.68 4.72
C ALA A 129 -17.72 -2.13 4.25
N THR A 130 -17.61 -2.35 2.93
CA THR A 130 -17.12 -3.63 2.41
C THR A 130 -15.61 -3.72 2.71
N PRO A 131 -15.13 -4.76 3.42
CA PRO A 131 -13.71 -4.94 3.66
C PRO A 131 -12.97 -5.16 2.33
N PRO A 132 -11.75 -4.62 2.18
CA PRO A 132 -10.95 -4.87 0.98
C PRO A 132 -10.64 -6.38 0.87
N ASP A 133 -10.73 -6.92 -0.34
CA ASP A 133 -10.22 -8.25 -0.66
C ASP A 133 -8.69 -8.22 -0.54
N VAL A 134 -8.17 -8.54 0.65
CA VAL A 134 -6.74 -8.76 0.83
C VAL A 134 -6.39 -10.08 0.15
N VAL A 135 -6.00 -10.01 -1.12
CA VAL A 135 -5.44 -11.17 -1.83
C VAL A 135 -3.97 -11.30 -1.43
N THR A 136 -3.71 -12.05 -0.37
CA THR A 136 -2.37 -12.55 -0.06
C THR A 136 -1.88 -13.35 -1.27
N PRO A 137 -0.69 -13.09 -1.85
CA PRO A 137 -0.14 -13.95 -2.88
C PRO A 137 -0.05 -15.38 -2.31
N ALA A 138 -0.60 -16.35 -3.03
CA ALA A 138 -0.53 -17.74 -2.64
C ALA A 138 0.93 -18.18 -2.54
N GLU A 139 1.44 -18.31 -1.31
CA GLU A 139 2.67 -19.06 -1.07
C GLU A 139 2.37 -20.53 -1.37
N SER A 140 2.95 -20.98 -2.49
CA SER A 140 3.07 -22.39 -2.81
C SER A 140 4.04 -23.01 -1.81
N GLY A 141 3.57 -23.93 -0.98
CA GLY A 141 4.43 -24.68 -0.07
C GLY A 141 3.62 -25.50 0.93
N GLU A 142 3.36 -26.75 0.58
CA GLU A 142 2.99 -27.79 1.54
C GLU A 142 3.98 -27.78 2.72
N ALA A 143 3.43 -27.70 3.94
CA ALA A 143 4.04 -28.27 5.12
C ALA A 143 2.93 -28.75 6.05
N SER A 144 2.81 -30.07 6.10
CA SER A 144 1.96 -30.81 7.03
C SER A 144 2.32 -30.53 8.49
N GLU A 145 1.26 -30.59 9.32
CA GLU A 145 1.22 -30.83 10.77
C GLU A 145 1.68 -29.74 11.75
N PRO A 146 0.91 -29.60 12.84
CA PRO A 146 1.52 -29.70 14.16
C PRO A 146 0.97 -30.89 14.94
N THR A 147 1.78 -31.93 15.09
CA THR A 147 1.72 -32.86 16.21
C THR A 147 2.65 -32.34 17.30
N VAL A 148 2.10 -31.97 18.45
CA VAL A 148 2.84 -31.93 19.73
C VAL A 148 1.90 -32.35 20.85
N ASP A 149 1.98 -33.62 21.19
CA ASP A 149 1.65 -34.18 22.50
C ASP A 149 2.99 -34.41 23.20
N GLU A 150 3.27 -33.72 24.33
CA GLU A 150 4.04 -34.29 25.44
C GLU A 150 3.96 -33.40 26.71
N THR A 151 3.19 -33.89 27.67
CA THR A 151 3.48 -34.08 29.11
C THR A 151 4.07 -32.95 30.00
N SER A 152 3.34 -32.76 31.10
CA SER A 152 3.56 -32.00 32.35
C SER A 152 4.87 -32.31 33.11
N PRO A 153 5.31 -31.43 34.03
CA PRO A 153 5.84 -31.85 35.32
C PRO A 153 4.72 -32.11 36.35
#